data_AF-A0A935DPW2-F1
#
_entry.id   AF-A0A935DPW2-F1
#
_cell.length_a   1.000
_cell.length_b   1.000
_cell.length_c   1.000
_cell.angle_alpha   90.00
_cell.angle_beta   90.00
_cell.angle_gamma   90.00
#
_symmetry.space_group_name_H-M   'P 1'
#
loop_
_entity.id
_entity.type
_entity.pdbx_description
1 polymer ?
#
loop_
_entity_poly.entity_id
_entity_poly.type
_entity_poly.pdbx_seq_one_letter_code
_entity_poly.pdbx_strand_id
1 'polypeptide(L)'
;MRALTLGMGTRAAAALALGWCLAHCKRRETHEAAPTTHAAQPSTATAAPAPAPAPAPAQTPSATPEAAAPVVDLLRATEAVVRVSSAVDNPNDRPERLVDGDPDTAWSSATGEMERTWMEVRLPPDARVERMEMTAGYTRAGGRTDLFTGNVRVARVRVLRDGAVVGEYPLDVASRALQPVPARGAGGLWRIETVGLVPGTRRAWREVTVSELRVMGVAGRTGLRATPAAPAVAVGPESPAGGAAPSAADGGSLSMALDAARRELLGEGLNPEQGETGCSGGFAEHCVRSHWMALASGAVDYAVARCPAVARRDVDRRYRTLSRLQDRVSAAIDRGEDDSALGASADEALDALCAAAADAAEACPAATGLAPLAPILRARDTAALGRYRVTP
;
A
#
# COMPACT_ATOMS: atom_id res chain seq x y z
N MET A 1 -48.15 -18.04 -49.87
CA MET A 1 -48.47 -18.70 -48.59
C MET A 1 -47.56 -18.12 -47.52
N ARG A 2 -48.15 -17.38 -46.58
CA ARG A 2 -47.48 -16.79 -45.41
C ARG A 2 -47.39 -17.85 -44.31
N ALA A 3 -46.25 -17.97 -43.66
CA ALA A 3 -46.14 -18.64 -42.37
C ALA A 3 -45.37 -17.74 -41.41
N LEU A 4 -46.06 -17.35 -40.34
CA LEU A 4 -45.53 -16.70 -39.14
C LEU A 4 -44.80 -17.74 -38.28
N THR A 5 -43.72 -17.34 -37.63
CA THR A 5 -43.31 -17.90 -36.33
C THR A 5 -42.73 -16.81 -35.44
N LEU A 6 -43.21 -16.85 -34.18
CA LEU A 6 -42.98 -15.95 -33.06
C LEU A 6 -41.53 -15.92 -32.57
N GLY A 7 -41.19 -14.82 -31.89
CA GLY A 7 -39.98 -14.68 -31.09
C GLY A 7 -40.08 -15.27 -29.67
N MET A 8 -38.92 -15.43 -29.06
CA MET A 8 -38.64 -15.44 -27.62
C MET A 8 -37.14 -15.20 -27.44
N GLY A 9 -36.77 -14.23 -26.62
CA GLY A 9 -35.39 -14.01 -26.20
C GLY A 9 -35.02 -14.84 -24.98
N THR A 10 -33.73 -15.16 -24.79
CA THR A 10 -33.03 -15.17 -23.50
C THR A 10 -31.54 -15.51 -23.68
N ARG A 11 -30.71 -14.58 -23.17
CA ARG A 11 -29.53 -14.74 -22.31
C ARG A 11 -28.70 -16.04 -22.32
N ALA A 12 -27.39 -15.80 -22.23
CA ALA A 12 -26.33 -16.59 -21.58
C ALA A 12 -25.55 -17.61 -22.42
N ALA A 13 -24.34 -17.23 -22.84
CA ALA A 13 -23.16 -18.11 -22.89
C ALA A 13 -21.90 -17.29 -23.22
N ALA A 14 -21.17 -16.84 -22.21
CA ALA A 14 -19.77 -16.42 -22.35
C ALA A 14 -19.05 -16.55 -21.00
N ALA A 15 -18.87 -17.80 -20.56
CA ALA A 15 -17.89 -18.17 -19.57
C ALA A 15 -16.87 -19.04 -20.31
N LEU A 16 -15.62 -18.59 -20.42
CA LEU A 16 -14.39 -19.36 -20.71
C LEU A 16 -13.26 -18.40 -21.13
N ALA A 17 -12.39 -18.02 -20.20
CA ALA A 17 -10.95 -17.79 -20.43
C ALA A 17 -10.27 -17.42 -19.10
N LEU A 18 -9.02 -17.87 -18.93
CA LEU A 18 -8.11 -17.62 -17.80
C LEU A 18 -8.29 -18.45 -16.52
N GLY A 19 -8.34 -19.77 -16.71
CA GLY A 19 -7.86 -20.71 -15.71
C GLY A 19 -6.88 -21.68 -16.37
N TRP A 20 -5.63 -21.27 -16.57
CA TRP A 20 -4.47 -22.13 -16.92
C TRP A 20 -3.19 -21.27 -16.95
N CYS A 21 -2.46 -21.23 -15.83
CA CYS A 21 -1.01 -21.06 -15.77
C CYS A 21 -0.58 -21.02 -14.30
N LEU A 22 -0.31 -22.20 -13.71
CA LEU A 22 0.71 -22.45 -12.67
C LEU A 22 0.43 -23.82 -12.02
N ALA A 23 0.73 -24.88 -12.77
CA ALA A 23 0.83 -26.22 -12.23
C ALA A 23 1.97 -26.95 -12.94
N HIS A 24 3.23 -26.69 -12.55
CA HIS A 24 4.36 -27.64 -12.66
C HIS A 24 5.66 -27.04 -12.11
N CYS A 25 5.97 -27.32 -10.84
CA CYS A 25 7.37 -27.43 -10.39
C CYS A 25 7.43 -28.28 -9.12
N LYS A 26 7.42 -29.60 -9.34
CA LYS A 26 7.56 -30.64 -8.33
C LYS A 26 9.04 -30.98 -8.20
N ARG A 27 9.73 -30.51 -7.16
CA ARG A 27 11.06 -31.03 -6.79
C ARG A 27 11.00 -31.65 -5.40
N ARG A 28 11.30 -32.96 -5.38
CA ARG A 28 11.47 -33.81 -4.21
C ARG A 28 12.81 -33.49 -3.56
N GLU A 29 12.82 -33.18 -2.27
CA GLU A 29 13.97 -33.46 -1.41
C GLU A 29 13.45 -34.14 -0.14
N THR A 30 13.71 -35.44 -0.08
CA THR A 30 13.71 -36.24 1.14
C THR A 30 15.02 -35.98 1.85
N HIS A 31 14.98 -35.48 3.09
CA HIS A 31 16.05 -35.74 4.04
C HIS A 31 15.49 -36.21 5.38
N GLU A 32 15.99 -37.39 5.71
CA GLU A 32 15.72 -38.28 6.81
C GLU A 32 16.34 -37.77 8.11
N ALA A 33 15.73 -38.17 9.22
CA ALA A 33 16.00 -37.72 10.57
C ALA A 33 17.33 -38.26 11.15
N ALA A 34 17.90 -37.51 12.09
CA ALA A 34 18.63 -38.06 13.22
C ALA A 34 18.48 -37.13 14.45
N PRO A 35 18.06 -37.63 15.62
CA PRO A 35 18.14 -36.90 16.87
C PRO A 35 19.41 -37.28 17.62
N THR A 36 20.27 -36.31 17.92
CA THR A 36 21.38 -36.50 18.86
C THR A 36 21.03 -35.85 20.19
N THR A 37 20.56 -36.66 21.12
CA THR A 37 20.55 -36.39 22.56
C THR A 37 21.99 -36.26 23.06
N HIS A 38 22.36 -35.12 23.65
CA HIS A 38 23.50 -35.05 24.56
C HIS A 38 23.10 -34.31 25.85
N ALA A 39 23.33 -35.03 26.94
CA ALA A 39 22.97 -34.68 28.30
C ALA A 39 23.87 -33.57 28.86
N ALA A 40 23.27 -32.74 29.71
CA ALA A 40 23.96 -31.79 30.56
C ALA A 40 24.75 -32.51 31.66
N GLN A 41 25.98 -32.06 31.93
CA GLN A 41 26.66 -32.23 33.21
C GLN A 41 27.03 -30.85 33.77
N PRO A 42 26.74 -30.56 35.05
CA PRO A 42 27.20 -29.36 35.72
C PRO A 42 28.62 -29.58 36.28
N SER A 43 29.59 -28.80 35.80
CA SER A 43 30.91 -28.69 36.43
C SER A 43 30.91 -27.51 37.40
N THR A 44 30.90 -27.83 38.68
CA THR A 44 31.28 -26.94 39.79
C THR A 44 32.78 -26.67 39.73
N ALA A 45 33.17 -25.44 39.40
CA ALA A 45 34.53 -24.94 39.58
C ALA A 45 34.58 -24.02 40.80
N THR A 46 35.31 -24.48 41.82
CA THR A 46 35.66 -23.76 43.05
C THR A 46 36.52 -22.54 42.71
N ALA A 47 36.05 -21.36 43.15
CA ALA A 47 36.71 -20.08 42.96
C ALA A 47 37.98 -19.97 43.81
N ALA A 48 39.04 -19.40 43.21
CA ALA A 48 40.23 -18.92 43.90
C ALA A 48 39.96 -17.56 44.58
N PRO A 49 40.64 -17.24 45.71
CA PRO A 49 40.42 -15.99 46.44
C PRO A 49 40.95 -14.77 45.67
N ALA A 50 40.14 -13.71 45.66
CA ALA A 50 40.38 -12.45 44.96
C ALA A 50 41.48 -11.59 45.62
N PRO A 51 42.28 -10.84 44.83
CA PRO A 51 43.20 -9.82 45.34
C PRO A 51 42.45 -8.57 45.82
N ALA A 52 43.07 -7.85 46.77
CA ALA A 52 42.53 -6.68 47.46
C ALA A 52 42.11 -5.53 46.52
N PRO A 53 41.01 -4.80 46.83
CA PRO A 53 40.50 -3.73 45.99
C PRO A 53 41.40 -2.49 46.01
N ALA A 54 41.71 -1.98 44.82
CA ALA A 54 42.31 -0.68 44.61
C ALA A 54 41.30 0.45 44.98
N PRO A 55 41.78 1.61 45.45
CA PRO A 55 40.92 2.74 45.82
C PRO A 55 40.08 3.24 44.64
N ALA A 56 38.78 3.38 44.87
CA ALA A 56 37.81 3.78 43.87
C ALA A 56 38.10 5.18 43.32
N PRO A 57 38.05 5.38 41.98
CA PRO A 57 38.11 6.72 41.39
C PRO A 57 36.90 7.54 41.85
N ALA A 58 37.14 8.83 42.10
CA ALA A 58 36.12 9.80 42.49
C ALA A 58 34.93 9.76 41.52
N GLN A 59 33.74 9.55 42.05
CA GLN A 59 32.50 9.49 41.29
C GLN A 59 32.21 10.87 40.69
N THR A 60 32.33 10.98 39.37
CA THR A 60 31.78 12.10 38.61
C THR A 60 30.28 12.18 38.91
N PRO A 61 29.71 13.36 39.21
CA PRO A 61 28.29 13.48 39.54
C PRO A 61 27.44 12.87 38.41
N SER A 62 26.63 11.87 38.77
CA SER A 62 25.66 11.23 37.88
C SER A 62 24.78 12.30 37.24
N ALA A 63 24.84 12.39 35.91
CA ALA A 63 23.83 13.11 35.14
C ALA A 63 22.44 12.59 35.56
N THR A 64 21.55 13.51 35.93
CA THR A 64 20.14 13.22 36.17
C THR A 64 19.60 12.37 35.02
N PRO A 65 19.00 11.20 35.28
CA PRO A 65 18.44 10.37 34.22
C PRO A 65 17.42 11.20 33.42
N GLU A 66 17.74 11.48 32.16
CA GLU A 66 16.80 12.06 31.22
C GLU A 66 15.57 11.15 31.16
N ALA A 67 14.39 11.69 31.48
CA ALA A 67 13.17 10.92 31.53
C ALA A 67 12.94 10.29 30.15
N ALA A 68 12.88 8.95 30.10
CA ALA A 68 12.71 8.24 28.84
C ALA A 68 11.42 8.71 28.16
N ALA A 69 11.50 9.07 26.88
CA ALA A 69 10.34 9.51 26.12
C ALA A 69 9.24 8.42 26.14
N PRO A 70 7.95 8.81 26.25
CA PRO A 70 6.86 7.85 26.40
C PRO A 70 6.65 7.02 25.13
N VAL A 71 6.29 5.75 25.31
CA VAL A 71 5.83 4.89 24.22
C VAL A 71 4.35 5.21 23.93
N VAL A 72 4.06 5.61 22.71
CA VAL A 72 2.75 6.02 22.22
C VAL A 72 2.35 5.23 20.97
N ASP A 73 1.07 5.29 20.58
CA ASP A 73 0.62 4.83 19.26
C ASP A 73 1.03 5.87 18.20
N LEU A 74 2.04 5.53 17.40
CA LEU A 74 2.61 6.38 16.38
C LEU A 74 1.61 6.68 15.25
N LEU A 75 0.65 5.78 14.99
CA LEU A 75 -0.37 6.03 13.96
C LEU A 75 -1.24 7.23 14.32
N ARG A 76 -1.50 7.41 15.62
CA ARG A 76 -2.34 8.50 16.13
C ARG A 76 -1.56 9.72 16.57
N ALA A 77 -0.39 9.51 17.14
CA ALA A 77 0.44 10.59 17.68
C ALA A 77 1.17 11.38 16.59
N THR A 78 1.31 10.84 15.37
CA THR A 78 2.08 11.46 14.29
C THR A 78 1.29 11.67 13.01
N GLU A 79 1.86 12.37 12.04
CA GLU A 79 1.38 12.47 10.64
C GLU A 79 1.59 11.17 9.84
N ALA A 80 1.36 10.02 10.49
CA ALA A 80 1.44 8.72 9.87
C ALA A 80 0.37 8.57 8.77
N VAL A 81 0.70 7.77 7.77
CA VAL A 81 -0.21 7.36 6.69
C VAL A 81 -0.24 5.84 6.63
N VAL A 82 -1.44 5.29 6.49
CA VAL A 82 -1.68 3.87 6.30
C VAL A 82 -2.16 3.62 4.88
N ARG A 83 -1.64 2.57 4.24
CA ARG A 83 -2.15 2.07 2.96
C ARG A 83 -2.45 0.59 3.09
N VAL A 84 -3.43 0.12 2.33
CA VAL A 84 -3.75 -1.30 2.21
C VAL A 84 -3.76 -1.69 0.75
N SER A 85 -3.49 -2.98 0.48
CA SER A 85 -3.41 -3.50 -0.89
C SER A 85 -4.73 -3.35 -1.66
N SER A 86 -5.85 -3.60 -0.99
CA SER A 86 -7.19 -3.54 -1.56
C SER A 86 -8.25 -3.39 -0.48
N ALA A 87 -9.52 -3.26 -0.89
CA ALA A 87 -10.66 -3.30 -0.01
C ALA A 87 -11.81 -4.06 -0.68
N VAL A 88 -12.57 -4.82 0.11
CA VAL A 88 -13.85 -5.37 -0.35
C VAL A 88 -14.84 -4.22 -0.63
N ASP A 89 -15.73 -4.42 -1.60
CA ASP A 89 -16.87 -3.54 -1.82
C ASP A 89 -17.95 -3.77 -0.74
N ASN A 90 -17.65 -3.36 0.49
CA ASN A 90 -18.56 -3.37 1.63
C ASN A 90 -18.31 -2.10 2.47
N PRO A 91 -19.31 -1.21 2.61
CA PRO A 91 -19.12 0.05 3.35
C PRO A 91 -18.83 -0.15 4.84
N ASN A 92 -19.10 -1.33 5.40
CA ASN A 92 -18.82 -1.63 6.80
C ASN A 92 -17.34 -2.01 7.03
N ASP A 93 -16.66 -2.54 6.02
CA ASP A 93 -15.33 -3.15 6.15
C ASP A 93 -14.22 -2.33 5.46
N ARG A 94 -14.42 -1.00 5.46
CA ARG A 94 -13.53 -0.03 4.80
C ARG A 94 -12.15 0.07 5.47
N PRO A 95 -11.09 0.49 4.74
CA PRO A 95 -9.72 0.59 5.26
C PRO A 95 -9.56 1.37 6.58
N GLU A 96 -10.35 2.42 6.79
CA GLU A 96 -10.27 3.27 7.98
C GLU A 96 -10.57 2.51 9.27
N ARG A 97 -11.33 1.41 9.18
CA ARG A 97 -11.66 0.54 10.32
C ARG A 97 -10.44 -0.15 10.89
N LEU A 98 -9.38 -0.32 10.10
CA LEU A 98 -8.13 -0.92 10.57
C LEU A 98 -7.47 -0.15 11.72
N VAL A 99 -7.79 1.14 11.88
CA VAL A 99 -7.09 2.06 12.80
C VAL A 99 -8.05 2.94 13.60
N ASP A 100 -9.35 2.65 13.58
CA ASP A 100 -10.37 3.48 14.24
C ASP A 100 -10.45 3.25 15.76
N GLY A 101 -9.78 2.20 16.28
CA GLY A 101 -9.74 1.87 17.70
C GLY A 101 -10.94 1.07 18.18
N ASP A 102 -11.85 0.69 17.28
CA ASP A 102 -13.02 -0.12 17.57
C ASP A 102 -12.79 -1.58 17.15
N PRO A 103 -12.56 -2.51 18.10
CA PRO A 103 -12.31 -3.91 17.79
C PRO A 103 -13.51 -4.61 17.12
N ASP A 104 -14.73 -4.05 17.23
CA ASP A 104 -15.92 -4.61 16.60
C ASP A 104 -16.09 -4.18 15.13
N THR A 105 -15.15 -3.41 14.58
CA THR A 105 -15.05 -3.11 13.15
C THR A 105 -13.83 -3.79 12.54
N ALA A 106 -13.70 -3.77 11.21
CA ALA A 106 -12.53 -4.30 10.54
C ALA A 106 -12.34 -3.72 9.13
N TRP A 107 -11.12 -3.79 8.63
CA TRP A 107 -10.85 -3.74 7.21
C TRP A 107 -10.84 -5.15 6.63
N SER A 108 -11.40 -5.31 5.43
CA SER A 108 -11.33 -6.55 4.64
C SER A 108 -10.72 -6.29 3.27
N SER A 109 -9.81 -7.14 2.82
CA SER A 109 -9.24 -7.11 1.46
C SER A 109 -10.30 -7.38 0.40
N ALA A 110 -9.98 -7.10 -0.86
CA ALA A 110 -10.84 -7.48 -1.99
C ALA A 110 -11.09 -9.01 -2.01
N THR A 111 -12.31 -9.40 -2.38
CA THR A 111 -12.71 -10.81 -2.46
C THR A 111 -11.76 -11.61 -3.36
N GLY A 112 -11.18 -12.67 -2.80
CA GLY A 112 -10.23 -13.55 -3.50
C GLY A 112 -8.77 -13.16 -3.32
N GLU A 113 -8.48 -11.95 -2.83
CA GLU A 113 -7.12 -11.54 -2.48
C GLU A 113 -6.81 -11.97 -1.04
N MET A 114 -6.14 -13.11 -0.92
CA MET A 114 -5.83 -13.73 0.36
C MET A 114 -4.34 -13.72 0.70
N GLU A 115 -3.51 -14.30 -0.17
CA GLU A 115 -2.06 -14.36 0.07
C GLU A 115 -1.39 -13.07 -0.37
N ARG A 116 -0.38 -12.63 0.39
CA ARG A 116 0.40 -11.40 0.13
C ARG A 116 -0.42 -10.11 0.18
N THR A 117 -1.66 -10.16 0.67
CA THR A 117 -2.39 -8.97 1.08
C THR A 117 -1.56 -8.24 2.14
N TRP A 118 -1.48 -6.92 2.04
CA TRP A 118 -0.56 -6.13 2.84
C TRP A 118 -1.17 -4.87 3.44
N MET A 119 -0.56 -4.43 4.54
CA MET A 119 -0.79 -3.15 5.20
C MET A 119 0.56 -2.42 5.27
N GLU A 120 0.60 -1.20 4.77
CA GLU A 120 1.79 -0.37 4.73
C GLU A 120 1.59 0.85 5.63
N VAL A 121 2.61 1.18 6.41
CA VAL A 121 2.63 2.30 7.34
C VAL A 121 3.82 3.17 7.01
N ARG A 122 3.58 4.46 6.76
CA ARG A 122 4.63 5.47 6.66
C ARG A 122 4.65 6.33 7.90
N LEU A 123 5.79 6.33 8.59
CA LEU A 123 6.04 7.08 9.81
C LEU A 123 7.03 8.22 9.55
N PRO A 124 7.02 9.29 10.36
CA PRO A 124 8.11 10.26 10.37
C PRO A 124 9.47 9.56 10.56
N PRO A 125 10.54 10.00 9.86
CA PRO A 125 11.82 9.29 9.84
C PRO A 125 12.53 9.27 11.21
N ASP A 126 12.25 10.26 12.07
CA ASP A 126 12.80 10.38 13.42
C ASP A 126 11.96 9.69 14.50
N ALA A 127 10.84 9.04 14.13
CA ALA A 127 10.13 8.15 15.02
C ALA A 127 10.92 6.85 15.24
N ARG A 128 10.63 6.14 16.34
CA ARG A 128 11.23 4.82 16.63
C ARG A 128 10.13 3.82 16.97
N VAL A 129 10.02 2.77 16.16
CA VAL A 129 9.10 1.65 16.37
C VAL A 129 9.68 0.68 17.41
N GLU A 130 8.91 0.41 18.46
CA GLU A 130 9.24 -0.56 19.52
C GLU A 130 8.51 -1.90 19.34
N ARG A 131 7.31 -1.86 18.73
CA ARG A 131 6.55 -3.03 18.28
C ARG A 131 5.38 -2.58 17.40
N MET A 132 4.81 -3.49 16.64
CA MET A 132 3.48 -3.35 16.07
C MET A 132 2.50 -4.20 16.88
N GLU A 133 1.22 -3.88 16.82
CA GLU A 133 0.16 -4.70 17.41
C GLU A 133 -0.95 -4.89 16.38
N MET A 134 -1.42 -6.12 16.18
CA MET A 134 -2.55 -6.36 15.28
C MET A 134 -3.43 -7.51 15.76
N THR A 135 -4.70 -7.48 15.38
CA THR A 135 -5.63 -8.61 15.56
C THR A 135 -5.43 -9.64 14.46
N ALA A 136 -5.65 -10.92 14.75
CA ALA A 136 -5.53 -12.01 13.77
C ALA A 136 -6.76 -12.18 12.85
N GLY A 137 -7.81 -11.38 13.01
CA GLY A 137 -9.09 -11.55 12.30
C GLY A 137 -10.11 -10.46 12.63
N TYR A 138 -11.35 -10.62 12.15
CA TYR A 138 -12.50 -9.78 12.51
C TYR A 138 -12.99 -10.11 13.93
N THR A 139 -12.65 -9.30 14.94
CA THR A 139 -12.83 -9.70 16.34
C THR A 139 -14.26 -9.59 16.87
N ARG A 140 -15.15 -8.95 16.12
CA ARG A 140 -16.56 -8.77 16.49
C ARG A 140 -17.21 -10.09 16.91
N ALA A 141 -17.70 -10.09 18.13
CA ALA A 141 -18.47 -11.19 18.70
C ALA A 141 -19.97 -10.87 18.66
N GLY A 142 -20.80 -11.91 18.51
CA GLY A 142 -22.25 -11.77 18.53
C GLY A 142 -22.88 -11.34 17.21
N GLY A 143 -24.21 -11.48 17.12
CA GLY A 143 -24.98 -11.38 15.87
C GLY A 143 -25.43 -12.75 15.35
N ARG A 144 -25.91 -12.82 14.10
CA ARG A 144 -26.36 -14.08 13.47
C ARG A 144 -25.21 -15.03 13.12
N THR A 145 -23.97 -14.52 13.04
CA THR A 145 -22.76 -15.27 12.70
C THR A 145 -21.59 -14.71 13.48
N ASP A 146 -20.72 -15.58 13.98
CA ASP A 146 -19.43 -15.16 14.54
C ASP A 146 -18.48 -14.75 13.41
N LEU A 147 -18.15 -13.46 13.34
CA LEU A 147 -17.29 -12.94 12.27
C LEU A 147 -15.83 -13.38 12.43
N PHE A 148 -15.39 -13.72 13.63
CA PHE A 148 -14.01 -14.13 13.86
C PHE A 148 -13.72 -15.52 13.30
N THR A 149 -14.52 -16.52 13.68
CA THR A 149 -14.38 -17.88 13.13
C THR A 149 -15.01 -18.02 11.75
N GLY A 150 -15.89 -17.10 11.36
CA GLY A 150 -16.51 -17.03 10.04
C GLY A 150 -15.53 -16.67 8.93
N ASN A 151 -14.69 -15.66 9.16
CA ASN A 151 -13.73 -15.12 8.20
C ASN A 151 -12.38 -15.86 8.19
N VAL A 152 -11.57 -15.59 7.17
CA VAL A 152 -10.16 -15.98 7.13
C VAL A 152 -9.41 -15.26 8.24
N ARG A 153 -8.49 -15.97 8.90
CA ARG A 153 -7.64 -15.43 9.96
C ARG A 153 -6.18 -15.46 9.56
N VAL A 154 -5.43 -14.45 9.96
CA VAL A 154 -4.00 -14.34 9.71
C VAL A 154 -3.24 -15.13 10.78
N ALA A 155 -2.51 -16.16 10.35
CA ALA A 155 -1.69 -16.98 11.24
C ALA A 155 -0.22 -16.55 11.25
N ARG A 156 0.23 -15.84 10.21
CA ARG A 156 1.60 -15.34 10.12
C ARG A 156 1.68 -14.10 9.24
N VAL A 157 2.50 -13.15 9.67
CA VAL A 157 2.86 -11.97 8.89
C VAL A 157 4.36 -11.91 8.64
N ARG A 158 4.75 -11.35 7.51
CA ARG A 158 6.11 -10.92 7.20
C ARG A 158 6.16 -9.40 7.31
N VAL A 159 7.09 -8.89 8.10
CA VAL A 159 7.29 -7.45 8.23
C VAL A 159 8.52 -7.03 7.44
N LEU A 160 8.36 -5.99 6.62
CA LEU A 160 9.41 -5.36 5.86
C LEU A 160 9.58 -3.92 6.33
N ARG A 161 10.80 -3.41 6.22
CA ARG A 161 11.13 -2.00 6.39
C ARG A 161 11.96 -1.55 5.20
N ASP A 162 11.49 -0.52 4.51
CA ASP A 162 12.14 0.00 3.30
C ASP A 162 12.46 -1.12 2.27
N GLY A 163 11.56 -2.12 2.18
CA GLY A 163 11.69 -3.31 1.33
C GLY A 163 12.58 -4.44 1.87
N ALA A 164 13.33 -4.21 2.94
CA ALA A 164 14.12 -5.26 3.59
C ALA A 164 13.25 -6.05 4.60
N VAL A 165 13.30 -7.37 4.55
CA VAL A 165 12.59 -8.22 5.52
C VAL A 165 13.19 -8.04 6.91
N VAL A 166 12.37 -7.59 7.86
CA VAL A 166 12.72 -7.46 9.28
C VAL A 166 12.47 -8.77 10.02
N GLY A 167 11.43 -9.50 9.63
CA GLY A 167 11.13 -10.82 10.20
C GLY A 167 9.78 -11.38 9.77
N GLU A 168 9.53 -12.62 10.16
CA GLU A 168 8.21 -13.24 10.08
C GLU A 168 7.74 -13.61 11.49
N TYR A 169 6.48 -13.30 11.79
CA TYR A 169 5.93 -13.41 13.14
C TYR A 169 4.61 -14.19 13.11
N PRO A 170 4.47 -15.23 13.96
CA PRO A 170 3.21 -15.95 14.09
C PRO A 170 2.19 -15.10 14.87
N LEU A 171 0.91 -15.33 14.57
CA LEU A 171 -0.22 -14.82 15.35
C LEU A 171 -1.03 -16.01 15.88
N ASP A 172 -1.57 -15.87 17.08
CA ASP A 172 -2.50 -16.81 17.68
C ASP A 172 -3.91 -16.62 17.09
N VAL A 173 -4.29 -17.51 16.18
CA VAL A 173 -5.61 -17.51 15.50
C VAL A 173 -6.79 -17.90 16.41
N ALA A 174 -6.53 -18.33 17.65
CA ALA A 174 -7.55 -18.54 18.66
C ALA A 174 -7.85 -17.29 19.47
N SER A 175 -6.96 -16.28 19.43
CA SER A 175 -7.09 -15.05 20.20
C SER A 175 -7.69 -13.92 19.39
N ARG A 176 -8.70 -13.25 19.98
CA ARG A 176 -9.29 -12.01 19.48
C ARG A 176 -8.54 -10.75 19.95
N ALA A 177 -7.58 -10.89 20.85
CA ALA A 177 -6.87 -9.74 21.38
C ALA A 177 -5.94 -9.12 20.33
N LEU A 178 -5.57 -7.85 20.53
CA LEU A 178 -4.41 -7.26 19.88
C LEU A 178 -3.16 -8.03 20.29
N GLN A 179 -2.37 -8.45 19.29
CA GLN A 179 -1.20 -9.29 19.52
C GLN A 179 0.08 -8.53 19.13
N PRO A 180 1.14 -8.63 19.94
CA PRO A 180 2.39 -7.96 19.64
C PRO A 180 3.11 -8.65 18.47
N VAL A 181 3.54 -7.84 17.50
CA VAL A 181 4.47 -8.21 16.44
C VAL A 181 5.79 -7.50 16.75
N PRO A 182 6.83 -8.23 17.22
CA PRO A 182 8.05 -7.63 17.80
C PRO A 182 9.03 -7.12 16.73
N ALA A 183 8.52 -6.45 15.70
CA ALA A 183 9.31 -5.71 14.73
C ALA A 183 9.72 -4.35 15.31
N ARG A 184 11.02 -4.06 15.29
CA ARG A 184 11.64 -2.85 15.87
C ARG A 184 12.52 -2.15 14.86
N GLY A 185 12.56 -0.82 14.92
CA GLY A 185 13.43 -0.04 14.04
C GLY A 185 13.13 1.46 14.12
N ALA A 186 13.82 2.24 13.30
CA ALA A 186 13.48 3.64 13.12
C ALA A 186 12.22 3.80 12.24
N GLY A 187 11.74 5.04 12.10
CA GLY A 187 10.63 5.39 11.23
C GLY A 187 10.93 5.16 9.75
N GLY A 188 10.09 5.73 8.87
CA GLY A 188 10.11 5.44 7.45
C GLY A 188 9.00 4.48 7.03
N LEU A 189 9.26 3.68 5.99
CA LEU A 189 8.25 2.82 5.39
C LEU A 189 8.29 1.42 5.99
N TRP A 190 7.15 1.00 6.53
CA TRP A 190 6.95 -0.34 7.07
C TRP A 190 5.85 -1.04 6.29
N ARG A 191 6.03 -2.34 6.04
CA ARG A 191 4.98 -3.18 5.46
C ARG A 191 4.77 -4.43 6.28
N ILE A 192 3.51 -4.82 6.43
CA ILE A 192 3.05 -6.05 7.05
C ILE A 192 2.35 -6.84 5.95
N GLU A 193 2.97 -7.92 5.49
CA GLU A 193 2.42 -8.83 4.47
C GLU A 193 1.86 -10.07 5.13
N THR A 194 0.69 -10.52 4.69
CA THR A 194 0.14 -11.81 5.11
C THR A 194 0.84 -12.95 4.38
N VAL A 195 1.39 -13.90 5.15
CA VAL A 195 2.16 -15.05 4.60
C VAL A 195 1.69 -16.41 5.13
N GLY A 196 0.72 -16.41 6.05
CA GLY A 196 0.07 -17.63 6.53
C GLY A 196 -1.35 -17.33 6.98
N LEU A 197 -2.30 -18.15 6.54
CA LEU A 197 -3.73 -17.95 6.76
C LEU A 197 -4.39 -19.23 7.28
N VAL A 198 -5.45 -19.06 8.06
CA VAL A 198 -6.36 -20.12 8.47
C VAL A 198 -7.74 -19.83 7.89
N PRO A 199 -8.31 -20.75 7.09
CA PRO A 199 -9.64 -20.56 6.54
C PRO A 199 -10.71 -20.37 7.62
N GLY A 200 -11.71 -19.56 7.29
CA GLY A 200 -12.93 -19.42 8.07
C GLY A 200 -13.92 -20.57 7.87
N THR A 201 -14.90 -20.65 8.77
CA THR A 201 -16.01 -21.60 8.67
C THR A 201 -16.93 -21.28 7.49
N ARG A 202 -16.99 -20.02 7.05
CA ARG A 202 -17.76 -19.59 5.88
C ARG A 202 -16.91 -19.68 4.63
N ARG A 203 -17.02 -20.79 3.90
CA ARG A 203 -16.22 -21.03 2.68
C ARG A 203 -16.41 -20.01 1.55
N ALA A 204 -17.48 -19.23 1.56
CA ALA A 204 -17.69 -18.18 0.56
C ALA A 204 -16.92 -16.89 0.88
N TRP A 205 -16.48 -16.71 2.13
CA TRP A 205 -15.72 -15.54 2.56
C TRP A 205 -14.24 -15.78 2.25
N ARG A 206 -13.70 -14.94 1.37
CA ARG A 206 -12.40 -15.09 0.69
C ARG A 206 -11.58 -13.80 0.80
N GLU A 207 -11.81 -13.06 1.87
CA GLU A 207 -11.14 -11.81 2.21
C GLU A 207 -10.25 -12.06 3.43
N VAL A 208 -9.08 -11.43 3.47
CA VAL A 208 -8.33 -11.22 4.71
C VAL A 208 -9.02 -10.12 5.47
N THR A 209 -9.33 -10.36 6.74
CA THR A 209 -9.96 -9.34 7.60
C THR A 209 -9.11 -9.08 8.83
N VAL A 210 -8.88 -7.81 9.15
CA VAL A 210 -8.13 -7.38 10.34
C VAL A 210 -8.93 -6.27 11.02
N SER A 211 -9.25 -6.46 12.30
CA SER A 211 -9.99 -5.47 13.08
C SER A 211 -9.19 -4.24 13.44
N GLU A 212 -7.93 -4.41 13.88
CA GLU A 212 -7.14 -3.29 14.39
C GLU A 212 -5.65 -3.50 14.13
N LEU A 213 -4.96 -2.40 13.81
CA LEU A 213 -3.51 -2.25 13.68
C LEU A 213 -3.04 -1.05 14.52
N ARG A 214 -1.96 -1.23 15.27
CA ARG A 214 -1.25 -0.17 15.99
C ARG A 214 0.24 -0.27 15.76
N VAL A 215 0.92 0.88 15.82
CA VAL A 215 2.38 0.92 15.79
C VAL A 215 2.86 1.65 17.03
N MET A 216 3.42 0.90 17.97
CA MET A 216 3.82 1.41 19.27
C MET A 216 5.29 1.81 19.25
N GLY A 217 5.60 3.01 19.72
CA GLY A 217 6.96 3.51 19.69
C GLY A 217 7.16 4.88 20.33
N VAL A 218 8.34 5.44 20.16
CA VAL A 218 8.67 6.79 20.60
C VAL A 218 8.49 7.73 19.42
N ALA A 219 7.64 8.74 19.59
CA ALA A 219 7.44 9.74 18.55
C ALA A 219 8.69 10.63 18.41
N GLY A 220 9.09 10.88 17.17
CA GLY A 220 10.08 11.91 16.85
C GLY A 220 9.51 13.32 17.08
N ARG A 221 10.33 14.34 16.79
CA ARG A 221 9.86 15.73 16.83
C ARG A 221 9.09 16.09 15.55
N THR A 222 9.43 15.45 14.45
CA THR A 222 8.87 15.72 13.13
C THR A 222 7.52 15.05 13.00
N GLY A 223 6.52 15.79 12.50
CA GLY A 223 5.18 15.26 12.28
C GLY A 223 4.45 14.85 13.56
N LEU A 224 4.93 15.23 14.76
CA LEU A 224 4.19 15.03 15.99
C LEU A 224 2.92 15.89 15.97
N ARG A 225 1.77 15.26 16.22
CA ARG A 225 0.50 15.98 16.31
C ARG A 225 0.34 16.60 17.68
N ALA A 226 -0.22 17.82 17.72
CA ALA A 226 -0.61 18.46 18.97
C ALA A 226 -1.72 17.66 19.70
N THR A 227 -2.60 17.02 18.94
CA THR A 227 -3.67 16.16 19.45
C THR A 227 -3.67 14.83 18.68
N PRO A 228 -3.73 13.67 19.35
CA PRO A 228 -3.87 12.39 18.68
C PRO A 228 -5.09 12.36 17.75
N ALA A 229 -4.92 11.86 16.53
CA ALA A 229 -5.97 11.82 15.50
C ALA A 229 -5.85 10.53 14.68
N ALA A 230 -6.92 10.13 13.98
CA ALA A 230 -6.83 9.01 13.04
C ALA A 230 -5.82 9.34 11.91
N PRO A 231 -5.00 8.38 11.46
CA PRO A 231 -4.10 8.59 10.34
C PRO A 231 -4.89 8.72 9.02
N ALA A 232 -4.26 9.28 7.99
CA ALA A 232 -4.81 9.17 6.65
C ALA A 232 -4.71 7.71 6.18
N VAL A 233 -5.79 7.18 5.59
CA VAL A 233 -5.85 5.82 5.08
C VAL A 233 -6.19 5.84 3.59
N ALA A 234 -5.53 5.00 2.80
CA ALA A 234 -5.80 4.89 1.36
C ALA A 234 -5.69 3.43 0.87
N VAL A 235 -6.38 3.14 -0.23
CA VAL A 235 -6.19 1.93 -1.03
C VAL A 235 -5.28 2.28 -2.20
N GLY A 236 -4.36 1.40 -2.58
CA GLY A 236 -3.56 1.65 -3.78
C GLY A 236 -2.36 0.74 -3.96
N PRO A 237 -1.61 0.93 -5.06
CA PRO A 237 -0.41 0.14 -5.33
C PRO A 237 0.64 0.33 -4.24
N GLU A 238 1.53 -0.66 -4.13
CA GLU A 238 2.61 -0.65 -3.15
C GLU A 238 3.55 0.56 -3.38
N SER A 239 4.04 1.16 -2.28
CA SER A 239 5.08 2.18 -2.40
C SER A 239 6.43 1.52 -2.75
N PRO A 240 7.24 2.10 -3.65
CA PRO A 240 8.54 1.54 -3.98
C PRO A 240 9.43 1.39 -2.73
N ALA A 241 10.01 0.20 -2.56
CA ALA A 241 10.97 -0.10 -1.51
C ALA A 241 12.15 0.88 -1.53
N GLY A 242 12.52 1.42 -0.36
CA GLY A 242 13.75 2.21 -0.19
C GLY A 242 13.64 3.70 -0.53
N GLY A 243 12.48 4.18 -0.96
CA GLY A 243 12.23 5.62 -1.06
C GLY A 243 11.77 6.18 0.28
N ALA A 244 12.49 7.15 0.84
CA ALA A 244 11.79 8.25 1.49
C ALA A 244 10.67 8.64 0.51
N ALA A 245 9.40 8.61 0.93
CA ALA A 245 8.26 8.84 0.03
C ALA A 245 8.68 9.92 -0.94
N PRO A 246 8.81 9.62 -2.26
CA PRO A 246 9.57 10.47 -3.15
C PRO A 246 8.96 11.83 -2.94
N SER A 247 9.73 12.73 -2.32
CA SER A 247 9.13 13.99 -1.97
C SER A 247 8.72 14.53 -3.33
N ALA A 248 7.55 15.15 -3.42
CA ALA A 248 7.19 15.80 -4.67
C ALA A 248 8.37 16.71 -5.11
N ALA A 249 9.20 17.17 -4.17
CA ALA A 249 10.42 17.92 -4.39
C ALA A 249 11.65 17.09 -4.82
N ASP A 250 11.59 15.78 -5.07
CA ASP A 250 12.69 14.96 -5.59
C ASP A 250 12.38 14.30 -6.94
N GLY A 251 11.16 14.47 -7.45
CA GLY A 251 10.77 13.99 -8.77
C GLY A 251 10.47 12.49 -8.88
N GLY A 252 10.54 11.73 -7.78
CA GLY A 252 10.29 10.29 -7.84
C GLY A 252 8.86 9.91 -8.24
N SER A 253 7.83 10.69 -7.87
CA SER A 253 6.46 10.48 -8.35
C SER A 253 6.36 10.61 -9.88
N LEU A 254 6.98 11.66 -10.44
CA LEU A 254 7.03 11.89 -11.88
C LEU A 254 7.85 10.81 -12.60
N SER A 255 9.00 10.41 -12.06
CA SER A 255 9.83 9.34 -12.63
C SER A 255 9.08 8.02 -12.69
N MET A 256 8.44 7.61 -11.58
CA MET A 256 7.61 6.41 -11.55
C MET A 256 6.47 6.47 -12.58
N ALA A 257 5.78 7.62 -12.67
CA ALA A 257 4.68 7.77 -13.60
C ALA A 257 5.15 7.74 -15.07
N LEU A 258 6.34 8.30 -15.36
CA LEU A 258 6.98 8.20 -16.67
C LEU A 258 7.37 6.77 -17.03
N ASP A 259 7.98 6.04 -16.11
CA ASP A 259 8.41 4.66 -16.33
C ASP A 259 7.19 3.73 -16.54
N ALA A 260 6.15 3.90 -15.72
CA ALA A 260 4.89 3.19 -15.88
C ALA A 260 4.23 3.52 -17.23
N ALA A 261 4.16 4.81 -17.60
CA ALA A 261 3.59 5.21 -18.88
C ALA A 261 4.40 4.67 -20.07
N ARG A 262 5.73 4.62 -19.99
CA ARG A 262 6.55 4.00 -21.05
C ARG A 262 6.33 2.50 -21.17
N ARG A 263 6.35 1.79 -20.05
CA ARG A 263 6.11 0.35 -20.05
C ARG A 263 4.74 0.04 -20.65
N GLU A 264 3.70 0.69 -20.17
CA GLU A 264 2.33 0.30 -20.48
C GLU A 264 1.80 0.92 -21.79
N LEU A 265 2.19 2.15 -22.13
CA LEU A 265 1.76 2.80 -23.38
C LEU A 265 2.66 2.46 -24.57
N LEU A 266 3.96 2.23 -24.34
CA LEU A 266 4.94 1.99 -25.42
C LEU A 266 5.39 0.53 -25.49
N GLY A 267 5.02 -0.30 -24.52
CA GLY A 267 5.49 -1.67 -24.41
C GLY A 267 6.96 -1.79 -23.98
N GLU A 268 7.55 -0.73 -23.43
CA GLU A 268 8.96 -0.75 -23.05
C GLU A 268 9.21 -1.76 -21.92
N GLY A 269 10.09 -2.73 -22.18
CA GLY A 269 10.46 -3.76 -21.19
C GLY A 269 9.38 -4.81 -20.92
N LEU A 270 8.34 -4.89 -21.76
CA LEU A 270 7.40 -6.01 -21.78
C LEU A 270 7.86 -7.09 -22.76
N ASN A 271 7.63 -8.36 -22.41
CA ASN A 271 7.94 -9.49 -23.26
C ASN A 271 6.67 -10.05 -23.95
N PRO A 272 6.39 -9.69 -25.21
CA PRO A 272 5.19 -10.16 -25.91
C PRO A 272 5.18 -11.68 -26.13
N GLU A 273 6.33 -12.35 -26.17
CA GLU A 273 6.41 -13.81 -26.26
C GLU A 273 5.95 -14.51 -24.97
N GLN A 274 5.96 -13.79 -23.85
CA GLN A 274 5.46 -14.26 -22.56
C GLN A 274 4.00 -13.83 -22.28
N GLY A 275 3.34 -13.22 -23.28
CA GLY A 275 1.99 -12.69 -23.14
C GLY A 275 1.92 -11.37 -22.39
N GLU A 276 3.07 -10.74 -22.10
CA GLU A 276 3.12 -9.38 -21.58
C GLU A 276 2.89 -8.40 -22.72
N THR A 277 1.66 -7.93 -22.81
CA THR A 277 1.30 -6.81 -23.68
C THR A 277 0.97 -5.63 -22.78
N GLY A 278 1.33 -4.41 -23.19
CA GLY A 278 0.93 -3.20 -22.47
C GLY A 278 -0.58 -2.99 -22.53
N CYS A 279 -1.03 -1.75 -22.64
CA CYS A 279 -2.46 -1.47 -22.82
C CYS A 279 -3.00 -2.10 -24.12
N SER A 280 -3.50 -3.34 -24.04
CA SER A 280 -4.01 -4.15 -25.15
C SER A 280 -5.33 -4.82 -24.76
N GLY A 281 -6.09 -5.29 -25.76
CA GLY A 281 -7.37 -5.96 -25.55
C GLY A 281 -8.54 -5.02 -25.23
N GLY A 282 -9.64 -5.58 -24.71
CA GLY A 282 -10.92 -4.88 -24.50
C GLY A 282 -10.90 -3.72 -23.50
N PHE A 283 -9.79 -3.55 -22.75
CA PHE A 283 -9.60 -2.48 -21.76
C PHE A 283 -8.48 -1.50 -22.13
N ALA A 284 -7.97 -1.56 -23.37
CA ALA A 284 -6.85 -0.74 -23.80
C ALA A 284 -7.09 0.76 -23.58
N GLU A 285 -8.29 1.27 -23.87
CA GLU A 285 -8.62 2.69 -23.66
C GLU A 285 -8.57 3.10 -22.19
N HIS A 286 -9.11 2.28 -21.28
CA HIS A 286 -9.11 2.57 -19.85
C HIS A 286 -7.68 2.56 -19.27
N CYS A 287 -6.87 1.58 -19.71
CA CYS A 287 -5.46 1.50 -19.37
C CYS A 287 -4.71 2.76 -19.84
N VAL A 288 -4.88 3.14 -21.12
CA VAL A 288 -4.22 4.32 -21.70
C VAL A 288 -4.59 5.59 -20.92
N ARG A 289 -5.88 5.80 -20.63
CA ARG A 289 -6.34 6.96 -19.84
C ARG A 289 -5.69 6.99 -18.46
N SER A 290 -5.67 5.86 -17.76
CA SER A 290 -5.12 5.78 -16.39
C SER A 290 -3.64 6.15 -16.32
N HIS A 291 -2.84 5.72 -17.29
CA HIS A 291 -1.41 6.06 -17.34
C HIS A 291 -1.16 7.53 -17.68
N TRP A 292 -1.95 8.13 -18.59
CA TRP A 292 -1.85 9.56 -18.84
C TRP A 292 -2.28 10.40 -17.63
N MET A 293 -3.31 9.98 -16.90
CA MET A 293 -3.72 10.65 -15.66
C MET A 293 -2.62 10.58 -14.60
N ALA A 294 -2.00 9.41 -14.40
CA ALA A 294 -0.90 9.24 -13.46
C ALA A 294 0.30 10.12 -13.83
N LEU A 295 0.67 10.15 -15.12
CA LEU A 295 1.77 10.98 -15.63
C LEU A 295 1.51 12.48 -15.40
N ALA A 296 0.32 12.95 -15.75
CA ALA A 296 -0.05 14.34 -15.57
C ALA A 296 -0.12 14.74 -14.09
N SER A 297 -0.63 13.87 -13.21
CA SER A 297 -0.62 14.10 -11.75
C SER A 297 0.82 14.20 -11.21
N GLY A 298 1.69 13.25 -11.59
CA GLY A 298 3.09 13.27 -11.17
C GLY A 298 3.84 14.53 -11.63
N ALA A 299 3.54 15.03 -12.83
CA ALA A 299 4.12 16.28 -13.34
C ALA A 299 3.66 17.51 -12.56
N VAL A 300 2.37 17.57 -12.19
CA VAL A 300 1.82 18.64 -11.34
C VAL A 300 2.46 18.63 -9.95
N ASP A 301 2.53 17.47 -9.30
CA ASP A 301 3.13 17.34 -7.97
C ASP A 301 4.60 17.80 -7.98
N TYR A 302 5.36 17.35 -8.98
CA TYR A 302 6.76 17.75 -9.15
C TYR A 302 6.90 19.26 -9.35
N ALA A 303 6.06 19.86 -10.21
CA ALA A 303 6.07 21.30 -10.45
C ALA A 303 5.73 22.10 -9.18
N VAL A 304 4.69 21.72 -8.43
CA VAL A 304 4.31 22.40 -7.17
C VAL A 304 5.42 22.37 -6.14
N ALA A 305 6.15 21.27 -6.07
CA ALA A 305 7.18 21.09 -5.08
C ALA A 305 8.49 21.80 -5.42
N ARG A 306 8.81 21.95 -6.71
CA ARG A 306 10.04 22.60 -7.19
C ARG A 306 9.89 24.07 -7.53
N CYS A 307 8.66 24.52 -7.81
CA CYS A 307 8.42 25.86 -8.34
C CYS A 307 7.41 26.62 -7.46
N PRO A 308 7.88 27.44 -6.50
CA PRO A 308 7.03 28.24 -5.62
C PRO A 308 6.09 29.21 -6.37
N ALA A 309 6.45 29.57 -7.61
CA ALA A 309 5.63 30.40 -8.50
C ALA A 309 4.41 29.67 -9.08
N VAL A 310 4.42 28.34 -9.12
CA VAL A 310 3.25 27.54 -9.44
C VAL A 310 2.30 27.65 -8.24
N ALA A 311 1.30 28.52 -8.37
CA ALA A 311 0.37 28.79 -7.28
C ALA A 311 -0.36 27.50 -6.89
N ARG A 312 -0.08 27.00 -5.68
CA ARG A 312 -0.80 25.86 -5.06
C ARG A 312 -2.31 25.98 -5.23
N ARG A 313 -2.86 27.20 -5.20
CA ARG A 313 -4.30 27.46 -5.37
C ARG A 313 -4.88 27.02 -6.72
N ASP A 314 -4.16 27.19 -7.83
CA ASP A 314 -4.66 26.78 -9.15
C ASP A 314 -4.58 25.27 -9.34
N VAL A 315 -3.52 24.66 -8.78
CA VAL A 315 -3.39 23.20 -8.71
C VAL A 315 -4.47 22.59 -7.82
N ASP A 316 -4.68 23.12 -6.61
CA ASP A 316 -5.73 22.67 -5.68
C ASP A 316 -7.13 22.83 -6.27
N ARG A 317 -7.36 23.85 -7.10
CA ARG A 317 -8.64 24.04 -7.80
C ARG A 317 -8.84 22.95 -8.85
N ARG A 318 -7.80 22.65 -9.64
CA ARG A 318 -7.81 21.66 -10.72
C ARG A 318 -7.88 20.22 -10.18
N TYR A 319 -7.18 19.92 -9.08
CA TYR A 319 -7.27 18.64 -8.37
C TYR A 319 -8.67 18.40 -7.78
N ARG A 320 -9.31 19.44 -7.25
CA ARG A 320 -10.72 19.35 -6.81
C ARG A 320 -11.68 19.10 -7.97
N THR A 321 -11.44 19.68 -9.14
CA THR A 321 -12.24 19.39 -10.33
C THR A 321 -12.07 17.93 -10.75
N LEU A 322 -10.84 17.41 -10.74
CA LEU A 322 -10.54 16.01 -11.02
C LEU A 322 -11.17 15.03 -10.04
N SER A 323 -11.03 15.28 -8.74
CA SER A 323 -11.65 14.45 -7.71
C SER A 323 -13.16 14.38 -7.91
N ARG A 324 -13.82 15.52 -8.21
CA ARG A 324 -15.26 15.52 -8.52
C ARG A 324 -15.59 14.75 -9.79
N LEU A 325 -14.74 14.82 -10.81
CA LEU A 325 -14.94 14.07 -12.05
C LEU A 325 -14.81 12.56 -11.80
N GLN A 326 -13.82 12.15 -11.00
CA GLN A 326 -13.64 10.78 -10.56
C GLN A 326 -14.84 10.30 -9.72
N ASP A 327 -15.31 11.10 -8.76
CA ASP A 327 -16.51 10.80 -7.97
C ASP A 327 -17.74 10.63 -8.87
N ARG A 328 -17.91 11.47 -9.90
CA ARG A 328 -19.01 11.34 -10.88
C ARG A 328 -18.89 10.06 -11.69
N VAL A 329 -17.70 9.72 -12.15
CA VAL A 329 -17.42 8.49 -12.93
C VAL A 329 -17.72 7.27 -12.08
N SER A 330 -17.19 7.20 -10.85
CA SER A 330 -17.51 6.12 -9.91
C SER A 330 -19.02 6.02 -9.66
N ALA A 331 -19.69 7.14 -9.36
CA ALA A 331 -21.12 7.12 -9.13
C ALA A 331 -21.96 6.72 -10.36
N ALA A 332 -21.48 7.01 -11.58
CA ALA A 332 -22.14 6.61 -12.82
C ALA A 332 -21.94 5.12 -13.12
N ILE A 333 -20.77 4.55 -12.82
CA ILE A 333 -20.53 3.10 -12.82
C ILE A 333 -21.50 2.41 -11.85
N ASP A 334 -21.64 2.93 -10.63
CA ASP A 334 -22.55 2.37 -9.61
C ASP A 334 -24.02 2.39 -10.06
N ARG A 335 -24.40 3.37 -10.89
CA ARG A 335 -25.74 3.48 -11.47
C ARG A 335 -25.94 2.62 -12.72
N GLY A 336 -24.91 1.94 -13.21
CA GLY A 336 -24.94 1.19 -14.47
C GLY A 336 -25.23 2.08 -15.67
N GLU A 337 -24.76 3.34 -15.64
CA GLU A 337 -24.83 4.23 -16.80
C GLU A 337 -23.96 3.68 -17.93
N ASP A 338 -24.37 3.96 -19.17
CA ASP A 338 -23.69 3.46 -20.37
C ASP A 338 -22.22 3.94 -20.43
N ASP A 339 -21.32 3.04 -20.81
CA ASP A 339 -19.87 3.24 -20.89
C ASP A 339 -19.50 4.46 -21.74
N SER A 340 -20.36 4.84 -22.70
CA SER A 340 -20.17 6.00 -23.57
C SER A 340 -20.18 7.34 -22.82
N ALA A 341 -21.07 7.53 -21.84
CA ALA A 341 -21.16 8.76 -21.05
C ALA A 341 -20.02 8.87 -20.03
N LEU A 342 -19.61 7.73 -19.48
CA LEU A 342 -18.43 7.58 -18.62
C LEU A 342 -17.15 7.91 -19.38
N GLY A 343 -17.02 7.42 -20.62
CA GLY A 343 -15.88 7.70 -21.50
C GLY A 343 -15.70 9.18 -21.76
N ALA A 344 -16.77 9.90 -22.16
CA ALA A 344 -16.70 11.34 -22.43
C ALA A 344 -16.30 12.16 -21.19
N SER A 345 -16.85 11.82 -20.01
CA SER A 345 -16.49 12.48 -18.75
C SER A 345 -15.04 12.20 -18.34
N ALA A 346 -14.55 10.98 -18.59
CA ALA A 346 -13.17 10.61 -18.32
C ALA A 346 -12.18 11.30 -19.26
N ASP A 347 -12.52 11.44 -20.55
CA ASP A 347 -11.70 12.14 -21.53
C ASP A 347 -11.62 13.64 -21.23
N GLU A 348 -12.74 14.29 -20.84
CA GLU A 348 -12.75 15.68 -20.39
C GLU A 348 -11.87 15.88 -19.15
N ALA A 349 -11.95 14.95 -18.18
CA ALA A 349 -11.13 14.98 -16.97
C ALA A 349 -9.64 14.85 -17.30
N LEU A 350 -9.31 13.91 -18.19
CA LEU A 350 -7.95 13.68 -18.63
C LEU A 350 -7.39 14.90 -19.37
N ASP A 351 -8.14 15.48 -20.31
CA ASP A 351 -7.72 16.67 -21.05
C ASP A 351 -7.48 17.86 -20.11
N ALA A 352 -8.37 18.08 -19.14
CA ALA A 352 -8.20 19.14 -18.14
C ALA A 352 -6.94 18.94 -17.28
N LEU A 353 -6.64 17.69 -16.89
CA LEU A 353 -5.44 17.35 -16.12
C LEU A 353 -4.16 17.48 -16.93
N CYS A 354 -4.15 17.00 -18.17
CA CYS A 354 -3.02 17.13 -19.08
C CYS A 354 -2.71 18.60 -19.38
N ALA A 355 -3.73 19.42 -19.65
CA ALA A 355 -3.57 20.86 -19.80
C ALA A 355 -3.00 21.50 -18.53
N ALA A 356 -3.51 21.10 -17.37
CA ALA A 356 -3.02 21.60 -16.09
C ALA A 356 -1.54 21.28 -15.83
N ALA A 357 -1.16 20.04 -16.11
CA ALA A 357 0.20 19.55 -15.99
C ALA A 357 1.14 20.26 -16.97
N ALA A 358 0.69 20.51 -18.21
CA ALA A 358 1.45 21.26 -19.19
C ALA A 358 1.68 22.72 -18.77
N ASP A 359 0.64 23.40 -18.29
CA ASP A 359 0.76 24.78 -17.78
C ASP A 359 1.73 24.84 -16.59
N ALA A 360 1.65 23.86 -15.67
CA ALA A 360 2.55 23.76 -14.53
C ALA A 360 4.00 23.50 -14.96
N ALA A 361 4.20 22.65 -15.97
CA ALA A 361 5.50 22.36 -16.56
C ALA A 361 6.12 23.57 -17.28
N GLU A 362 5.32 24.42 -17.91
CA GLU A 362 5.77 25.67 -18.55
C GLU A 362 6.04 26.79 -17.56
N ALA A 363 5.21 26.91 -16.51
CA ALA A 363 5.36 27.91 -15.46
C ALA A 363 6.55 27.64 -14.53
N CYS A 364 7.07 26.42 -14.54
CA CYS A 364 8.23 26.00 -13.75
C CYS A 364 9.51 26.28 -14.57
N PRO A 365 10.47 27.08 -14.05
CA PRO A 365 11.66 27.47 -14.82
C PRO A 365 12.44 26.29 -15.40
N ALA A 366 13.22 26.54 -16.46
CA ALA A 366 14.00 25.56 -17.23
C ALA A 366 14.92 24.63 -16.38
N ALA A 367 15.23 25.02 -15.14
CA ALA A 367 16.03 24.25 -14.20
C ALA A 367 15.41 22.90 -13.75
N THR A 368 14.15 22.61 -14.08
CA THR A 368 13.47 21.35 -13.69
C THR A 368 13.37 20.31 -14.79
N GLY A 369 13.76 20.63 -16.04
CA GLY A 369 13.64 19.71 -17.18
C GLY A 369 12.18 19.37 -17.58
N LEU A 370 11.18 20.05 -17.01
CA LEU A 370 9.77 19.79 -17.24
C LEU A 370 9.23 20.39 -18.55
N ALA A 371 9.78 21.52 -19.01
CA ALA A 371 9.24 22.22 -20.18
C ALA A 371 9.05 21.34 -21.44
N PRO A 372 9.94 20.38 -21.77
CA PRO A 372 9.72 19.49 -22.92
C PRO A 372 8.55 18.50 -22.73
N LEU A 373 8.07 18.28 -21.50
CA LEU A 373 6.93 17.40 -21.21
C LEU A 373 5.58 18.09 -21.50
N ALA A 374 5.52 19.43 -21.47
CA ALA A 374 4.30 20.19 -21.72
C ALA A 374 3.63 19.89 -23.08
N PRO A 375 4.34 19.95 -24.23
CA PRO A 375 3.73 19.58 -25.51
C PRO A 375 3.33 18.10 -25.58
N ILE A 376 4.06 17.20 -24.90
CA ILE A 376 3.75 15.76 -24.82
C ILE A 376 2.42 15.54 -24.11
N LEU A 377 2.22 16.20 -22.97
CA LEU A 377 0.99 16.12 -22.17
C LEU A 377 -0.22 16.67 -22.94
N ARG A 378 -0.10 17.84 -23.58
CA ARG A 378 -1.20 18.44 -24.35
C ARG A 378 -1.63 17.58 -25.53
N ALA A 379 -0.66 17.01 -26.25
CA ALA A 379 -0.94 16.20 -27.43
C ALA A 379 -1.22 14.72 -27.10
N ARG A 380 -1.00 14.29 -25.85
CA ARG A 380 -0.94 12.87 -25.46
C ARG A 380 -0.04 12.07 -26.43
N ASP A 381 1.10 12.65 -26.78
CA ASP A 381 2.01 12.13 -27.82
C ASP A 381 2.89 11.00 -27.26
N THR A 382 2.47 9.76 -27.46
CA THR A 382 3.19 8.56 -27.04
C THR A 382 4.56 8.43 -27.74
N ALA A 383 4.70 8.88 -28.99
CA ALA A 383 5.98 8.83 -29.71
C ALA A 383 7.00 9.83 -29.14
N ALA A 384 6.55 11.01 -28.72
CA ALA A 384 7.39 11.96 -28.02
C ALA A 384 7.74 11.50 -26.59
N LEU A 385 6.81 10.84 -25.89
CA LEU A 385 7.03 10.30 -24.54
C LEU A 385 8.21 9.31 -24.47
N GLY A 386 8.37 8.45 -25.49
CA GLY A 386 9.48 7.49 -25.58
C GLY A 386 10.86 8.16 -25.72
N ARG A 387 10.90 9.39 -26.24
CA ARG A 387 12.14 10.17 -26.41
C ARG A 387 12.44 11.11 -25.23
N TYR A 388 11.43 11.45 -24.43
CA TYR A 388 11.61 12.31 -23.26
C TYR A 388 12.58 11.65 -22.27
N ARG A 389 13.37 12.43 -21.52
CA ARG A 389 14.18 11.94 -20.40
C ARG A 389 14.14 13.02 -19.34
N VAL A 390 13.90 12.65 -18.08
CA VAL A 390 14.03 13.60 -16.97
C VAL A 390 15.52 13.78 -16.76
N THR A 391 16.01 14.98 -17.05
CA THR A 391 17.37 15.36 -16.64
C THR A 391 17.29 15.75 -15.16
N PRO A 392 18.05 15.09 -14.27
CA PRO A 392 18.01 15.37 -12.83
C PRO A 392 18.43 16.80 -12.48
#